data_AF-A0A0U5H7A8-F1
#
_entry.id   AF-A0A0U5H7A8-F1
#
_cell.length_a   1.000
_cell.length_b   1.000
_cell.length_c   1.000
_cell.angle_alpha   90.00
_cell.angle_beta   90.00
_cell.angle_gamma   90.00
#
_symmetry.space_group_name_H-M   'P 1'
#
loop_
_entity.id
_entity.type
_entity.pdbx_description
1 polymer ?
#
loop_
_entity_poly.entity_id
_entity_poly.type
_entity_poly.pdbx_seq_one_letter_code
_entity_poly.pdbx_strand_id
1 'polypeptide(L)'
;MGGALLMVIVSMCMFLFGLVTVCQGLVTNWAGLMTTRWFLGMFETGMFPGCFYLLGMWYKRSEAQKRFSFFFSSTTLAGAFGGLLASGLGKMHGLANLAGWRWVFIIEGILTCVVAIALFFLLPDFPEEAKWLTEEERTYMRAKLAQDSGHAGTDADMGWRDVLEVFKDYKIFIGGLMYFGQIVTAYGYAYFAPTIIQSYGYGR
;
A
#
# COMPACT_ATOMS: atom_id res chain seq x y z
N MET A 1 -8.12 14.85 -17.19
CA MET A 1 -8.90 13.62 -17.50
C MET A 1 -8.37 12.34 -16.80
N GLY A 2 -7.73 12.44 -15.61
CA GLY A 2 -6.89 11.34 -15.07
C GLY A 2 -7.16 10.84 -13.64
N GLY A 3 -8.08 11.45 -12.87
CA GLY A 3 -8.31 11.07 -11.46
C GLY A 3 -9.13 9.80 -11.28
N ALA A 4 -10.31 9.72 -11.93
CA ALA A 4 -11.20 8.56 -11.86
C ALA A 4 -10.52 7.25 -12.28
N LEU A 5 -9.58 7.31 -13.22
CA LEU A 5 -8.80 6.15 -13.63
C LEU A 5 -7.85 5.68 -12.53
N LEU A 6 -7.25 6.61 -11.77
CA LEU A 6 -6.25 6.29 -10.77
C LEU A 6 -6.87 5.61 -9.54
N MET A 7 -8.04 6.04 -9.07
CA MET A 7 -8.73 5.34 -8.00
C MET A 7 -9.20 3.95 -8.43
N VAL A 8 -9.77 3.83 -9.63
CA VAL A 8 -10.14 2.53 -10.20
C VAL A 8 -8.93 1.60 -10.25
N ILE A 9 -7.76 2.10 -10.67
CA ILE A 9 -6.51 1.33 -10.67
C ILE A 9 -6.09 0.94 -9.26
N VAL A 10 -6.09 1.85 -8.29
CA VAL A 10 -5.66 1.56 -6.91
C VAL A 10 -6.61 0.55 -6.25
N SER A 11 -7.93 0.74 -6.37
CA SER A 11 -8.93 -0.19 -5.85
C SER A 11 -8.86 -1.56 -6.54
N MET A 12 -8.61 -1.59 -7.86
CA MET A 12 -8.41 -2.84 -8.60
C MET A 12 -7.13 -3.56 -8.18
N CYS A 13 -6.02 -2.84 -8.00
CA CYS A 13 -4.77 -3.38 -7.47
C CYS A 13 -4.97 -3.96 -6.06
N MET A 14 -5.69 -3.27 -5.17
CA MET A 14 -6.01 -3.77 -3.82
C MET A 14 -6.89 -5.02 -3.86
N PHE A 15 -7.89 -5.05 -4.75
CA PHE A 15 -8.75 -6.22 -4.91
C PHE A 15 -7.98 -7.42 -5.47
N LEU A 16 -7.14 -7.21 -6.49
CA LEU A 16 -6.31 -8.26 -7.08
C LEU A 16 -5.24 -8.75 -6.10
N PHE A 17 -4.68 -7.87 -5.28
CA PHE A 17 -3.80 -8.23 -4.17
C PHE A 17 -4.50 -9.17 -3.19
N GLY A 18 -5.72 -8.82 -2.76
CA GLY A 18 -6.53 -9.69 -1.89
C GLY A 18 -6.83 -11.04 -2.54
N LEU A 19 -7.25 -11.04 -3.81
CA LEU A 19 -7.58 -12.24 -4.57
C LEU A 19 -6.37 -13.19 -4.70
N VAL A 20 -5.21 -12.66 -5.07
CA VAL A 20 -3.97 -13.44 -5.18
C VAL A 20 -3.54 -13.99 -3.82
N THR A 21 -3.76 -13.23 -2.74
CA THR A 21 -3.48 -13.69 -1.37
C THR A 21 -4.36 -14.89 -1.00
N VAL A 22 -5.65 -14.87 -1.35
CA VAL A 22 -6.54 -16.03 -1.18
C VAL A 22 -6.05 -17.21 -2.02
N CYS A 23 -5.68 -16.97 -3.29
CA CYS A 23 -5.13 -18.02 -4.16
C CYS A 23 -3.85 -18.63 -3.58
N GLN A 24 -2.96 -17.82 -2.98
CA GLN A 24 -1.73 -18.29 -2.33
C GLN A 24 -2.03 -19.26 -1.17
N GLY A 25 -3.11 -19.04 -0.43
CA GLY A 25 -3.57 -19.97 0.60
C GLY A 25 -4.09 -21.30 0.03
N LEU A 26 -4.63 -21.32 -1.19
CA LEU A 26 -5.20 -22.51 -1.83
C LEU A 26 -4.20 -23.32 -2.67
N VAL A 27 -3.05 -22.74 -2.99
CA VAL A 27 -1.99 -23.41 -3.75
C VAL A 27 -1.42 -24.62 -2.99
N THR A 28 -1.23 -25.72 -3.71
CA THR A 28 -0.61 -26.96 -3.24
C THR A 28 0.78 -27.22 -3.85
N ASN A 29 1.14 -26.50 -4.92
CA ASN A 29 2.37 -26.72 -5.69
C ASN A 29 3.36 -25.57 -5.53
N TRP A 30 4.66 -25.88 -5.46
CA TRP A 30 5.73 -24.87 -5.36
C TRP A 30 5.72 -23.85 -6.50
N ALA A 31 5.55 -24.32 -7.75
CA ALA A 31 5.44 -23.46 -8.91
C ALA A 31 4.26 -22.48 -8.78
N GLY A 32 3.10 -22.96 -8.32
CA GLY A 32 1.93 -22.12 -8.06
C GLY A 32 2.20 -21.05 -7.01
N LEU A 33 2.98 -21.38 -5.97
CA LEU A 33 3.29 -20.44 -4.88
C LEU A 33 4.17 -19.31 -5.40
N MET A 34 5.16 -19.65 -6.23
CA MET A 34 6.06 -18.67 -6.83
C MET A 34 5.33 -17.77 -7.84
N THR A 35 4.42 -18.33 -8.63
CA THR A 35 3.55 -17.57 -9.54
C THR A 35 2.67 -16.59 -8.76
N THR A 36 2.00 -17.04 -7.68
CA THR A 36 1.20 -16.13 -6.85
C THR A 36 2.03 -15.03 -6.22
N ARG A 37 3.27 -15.30 -5.80
CA ARG A 37 4.18 -14.28 -5.26
C ARG A 37 4.55 -13.21 -6.28
N TRP A 38 4.79 -13.62 -7.52
CA TRP A 38 5.11 -12.68 -8.59
C TRP A 38 3.94 -11.75 -8.89
N PHE A 39 2.72 -12.30 -9.00
CA PHE A 39 1.52 -11.49 -9.19
C PHE A 39 1.22 -10.59 -8.00
N LEU A 40 1.45 -11.06 -6.76
CA LEU A 40 1.29 -10.25 -5.56
C LEU A 40 2.17 -8.99 -5.63
N GLY A 41 3.45 -9.15 -5.97
CA GLY A 41 4.37 -8.04 -6.13
C GLY A 41 3.96 -7.08 -7.26
N MET A 42 3.47 -7.60 -8.38
CA MET A 42 2.95 -6.78 -9.47
C MET A 42 1.82 -5.85 -8.98
N PHE A 43 0.85 -6.38 -8.23
CA PHE A 43 -0.26 -5.58 -7.75
C PHE A 43 0.13 -4.59 -6.64
N GLU A 44 1.14 -4.91 -5.83
CA GLU A 44 1.65 -4.05 -4.77
C GLU A 44 2.37 -2.80 -5.32
N THR A 45 3.10 -2.94 -6.44
CA THR A 45 3.90 -1.82 -6.99
C THR A 45 3.08 -0.58 -7.35
N GLY A 46 1.81 -0.75 -7.75
CA GLY A 46 0.92 0.36 -8.09
C GLY A 46 0.25 1.02 -6.89
N MET A 47 0.14 0.29 -5.77
CA MET A 47 -0.63 0.74 -4.60
C MET A 47 0.05 1.90 -3.86
N PHE A 48 1.33 1.75 -3.49
CA PHE A 48 2.08 2.79 -2.79
C PHE A 48 2.15 4.14 -3.52
N PRO A 49 2.57 4.22 -4.80
CA PRO A 49 2.59 5.49 -5.52
C PRO A 49 1.19 6.06 -5.72
N GLY A 50 0.17 5.21 -5.95
CA GLY A 50 -1.22 5.64 -6.07
C GLY A 50 -1.76 6.27 -4.79
N CYS A 51 -1.55 5.64 -3.63
CA CYS A 51 -1.93 6.18 -2.34
C CYS A 51 -1.20 7.50 -2.02
N PHE A 52 0.10 7.59 -2.34
CA PHE A 52 0.86 8.82 -2.11
C PHE A 52 0.42 9.96 -3.01
N TYR A 53 0.08 9.66 -4.26
CA TYR A 53 -0.46 10.64 -5.18
C TYR A 53 -1.83 11.18 -4.72
N LEU A 54 -2.75 10.31 -4.32
CA LEU A 54 -4.06 10.70 -3.79
C LEU A 54 -3.93 11.59 -2.54
N LEU A 55 -3.03 11.24 -1.62
CA LEU A 55 -2.75 12.06 -0.43
C LEU A 55 -2.15 13.42 -0.79
N GLY A 56 -1.28 13.49 -1.80
CA GLY A 56 -0.73 14.74 -2.30
C GLY A 56 -1.76 15.64 -2.99
N MET A 57 -2.80 15.06 -3.60
CA MET A 57 -3.90 15.80 -4.23
C MET A 57 -4.94 16.33 -3.25
N TRP A 58 -5.09 15.72 -2.08
CA TRP A 58 -6.08 16.14 -1.09
C TRP A 58 -5.54 17.10 -0.04
N TYR A 59 -4.22 17.22 0.11
CA TYR A 59 -3.60 17.89 1.25
C TYR A 59 -2.38 18.72 0.89
N LYS A 60 -2.15 19.81 1.64
CA LYS A 60 -0.93 20.64 1.52
C LYS A 60 0.33 19.83 1.80
N ARG A 61 1.48 20.24 1.25
CA ARG A 61 2.77 19.54 1.46
C ARG A 61 3.11 19.30 2.93
N SER A 62 2.87 20.27 3.80
CA SER A 62 3.13 20.16 5.25
C SER A 62 2.16 19.21 5.97
N GLU A 63 0.90 19.15 5.52
CA GLU A 63 -0.12 18.26 6.08
C GLU A 63 0.01 16.83 5.54
N ALA A 64 0.40 16.69 4.27
CA ALA A 64 0.64 15.42 3.60
C ALA A 64 1.77 14.65 4.29
N GLN A 65 2.87 15.31 4.68
CA GLN A 65 3.97 14.66 5.39
C GLN A 65 3.51 14.01 6.71
N LYS A 66 2.70 14.72 7.50
CA LYS A 66 2.15 14.17 8.75
C LYS A 66 1.25 12.95 8.49
N ARG A 67 0.48 12.98 7.41
CA ARG A 67 -0.37 11.84 6.99
C ARG A 67 0.45 10.66 6.46
N PHE A 68 1.54 10.90 5.74
CA PHE A 68 2.46 9.84 5.33
C PHE A 68 3.08 9.15 6.56
N SER A 69 3.50 9.91 7.58
CA SER A 69 3.99 9.32 8.82
C SER A 69 2.93 8.47 9.53
N PHE A 70 1.66 8.89 9.49
CA PHE A 70 0.56 8.09 10.02
C PHE A 70 0.34 6.79 9.21
N PHE A 71 0.39 6.85 7.88
CA PHE A 71 0.27 5.69 6.99
C PHE A 71 1.41 4.66 7.20
N PHE A 72 2.65 5.13 7.37
CA PHE A 72 3.76 4.24 7.72
C PHE A 72 3.61 3.66 9.14
N SER A 73 3.11 4.44 10.10
CA SER A 73 2.82 3.95 11.45
C SER A 73 1.75 2.86 11.46
N SER A 74 0.71 2.98 10.63
CA SER A 74 -0.32 1.95 10.50
C SER A 74 0.23 0.66 9.87
N THR A 75 1.21 0.77 8.96
CA THR A 75 1.89 -0.40 8.39
C THR A 75 2.65 -1.19 9.46
N THR A 76 3.39 -0.50 10.33
CA THR A 76 4.08 -1.13 11.47
C THR A 76 3.08 -1.76 12.45
N LEU A 77 1.98 -1.07 12.72
CA LEU A 77 0.92 -1.58 13.59
C LEU A 77 0.26 -2.84 13.01
N ALA A 78 -0.04 -2.83 11.70
CA ALA A 78 -0.55 -4.00 10.99
C ALA A 78 0.41 -5.18 11.06
N GLY A 79 1.73 -4.94 10.94
CA GLY A 79 2.75 -5.98 11.15
C GLY A 79 2.71 -6.60 12.55
N ALA A 80 2.55 -5.79 13.60
CA ALA A 80 2.42 -6.28 14.97
C ALA A 80 1.16 -7.13 15.18
N PHE A 81 0.01 -6.68 14.64
CA PHE A 81 -1.24 -7.45 14.68
C PHE A 81 -1.19 -8.71 13.80
N GLY A 82 -0.47 -8.67 12.67
CA GLY A 82 -0.29 -9.82 11.77
C GLY A 82 0.38 -11.00 12.47
N GLY A 83 1.41 -10.74 13.28
CA GLY A 83 2.04 -11.78 14.12
C GLY A 83 1.09 -12.37 15.17
N LEU A 84 0.26 -11.53 15.79
CA LEU A 84 -0.73 -11.98 16.78
C LEU A 84 -1.84 -12.80 16.11
N LEU A 85 -2.35 -12.35 14.96
CA LEU A 85 -3.34 -13.10 14.16
C LEU A 85 -2.77 -14.43 13.68
N ALA A 86 -1.51 -14.48 13.24
CA ALA A 86 -0.85 -15.71 12.86
C ALA A 86 -0.73 -16.69 14.05
N SER A 87 -0.45 -16.19 15.25
CA SER A 87 -0.40 -17.01 16.47
C SER A 87 -1.78 -17.59 16.87
N GLY A 88 -2.85 -16.81 16.67
CA GLY A 88 -4.22 -17.23 16.96
C GLY A 88 -4.75 -18.23 15.94
N LEU A 89 -4.58 -17.92 14.65
CA LEU A 89 -5.06 -18.74 13.53
C LEU A 89 -4.20 -20.00 13.32
N GLY A 90 -2.95 -20.00 13.80
CA GLY A 90 -2.11 -21.20 13.89
C GLY A 90 -2.75 -22.33 14.73
N LYS A 91 -3.67 -22.00 15.64
CA LYS A 91 -4.44 -22.98 16.43
C LYS A 91 -5.56 -23.67 15.63
N MET A 92 -5.91 -23.20 14.44
CA MET A 92 -6.86 -23.86 13.51
C MET A 92 -6.20 -24.96 12.67
N HIS A 93 -5.03 -25.45 13.10
CA HIS A 93 -4.31 -26.53 12.43
C HIS A 93 -5.20 -27.79 12.34
N GLY A 94 -5.47 -28.26 11.12
CA GLY A 94 -6.28 -29.47 10.89
C GLY A 94 -7.73 -29.24 10.46
N LEU A 95 -8.24 -28.01 10.51
CA LEU A 95 -9.53 -27.68 9.88
C LEU A 95 -9.38 -27.76 8.34
N ALA A 96 -10.21 -28.61 7.72
CA ALA A 96 -10.25 -28.89 6.28
C ALA A 96 -8.95 -29.46 5.65
N ASN A 97 -8.09 -30.15 6.42
CA ASN A 97 -6.78 -30.67 5.96
C ASN A 97 -5.80 -29.58 5.49
N LEU A 98 -5.99 -28.33 5.91
CA LEU A 98 -5.11 -27.21 5.56
C LEU A 98 -4.19 -26.87 6.74
N ALA A 99 -2.94 -26.54 6.43
CA ALA A 99 -1.99 -26.02 7.42
C ALA A 99 -2.43 -24.64 7.92
N GLY A 100 -2.19 -24.33 9.20
CA GLY A 100 -2.68 -23.10 9.84
C GLY A 100 -2.27 -21.81 9.12
N TRP A 101 -1.08 -21.79 8.51
CA TRP A 101 -0.60 -20.64 7.72
C TRP A 101 -1.45 -20.35 6.47
N ARG A 102 -2.11 -21.37 5.90
CA ARG A 102 -2.97 -21.22 4.71
C ARG A 102 -4.25 -20.46 5.04
N TRP A 103 -4.80 -20.71 6.22
CA TRP A 103 -5.99 -20.02 6.72
C TRP A 103 -5.74 -18.53 6.97
N VAL A 104 -4.53 -18.16 7.40
CA VAL A 104 -4.13 -16.76 7.57
C VAL A 104 -4.27 -16.01 6.23
N PHE A 105 -3.66 -16.53 5.16
CA PHE A 105 -3.73 -15.91 3.83
C PHE A 105 -5.16 -15.86 3.26
N ILE A 106 -5.97 -16.90 3.50
CA ILE A 106 -7.36 -16.92 3.01
C ILE A 106 -8.21 -15.86 3.71
N ILE A 107 -8.17 -15.81 5.04
CA ILE A 107 -8.99 -14.88 5.83
C ILE A 107 -8.56 -13.44 5.58
N GLU A 108 -7.25 -13.18 5.60
CA GLU A 108 -6.68 -11.86 5.34
C GLU A 108 -7.00 -11.38 3.91
N GLY A 109 -6.84 -12.25 2.91
CA GLY A 109 -7.15 -11.94 1.52
C GLY A 109 -8.64 -11.62 1.30
N ILE A 110 -9.56 -12.37 1.91
CA ILE A 110 -11.00 -12.10 1.84
C ILE A 110 -11.33 -10.75 2.47
N LEU A 111 -10.79 -10.47 3.66
CA LEU A 111 -11.02 -9.20 4.34
C LEU A 111 -10.51 -8.02 3.50
N THR A 112 -9.33 -8.15 2.89
CA THR A 112 -8.79 -7.14 1.97
C THR A 112 -9.68 -6.94 0.74
N CYS A 113 -10.23 -8.00 0.14
CA CYS A 113 -11.17 -7.87 -0.98
C CYS A 113 -12.43 -7.09 -0.59
N VAL A 114 -13.00 -7.39 0.58
CA VAL A 114 -14.19 -6.68 1.08
C VAL A 114 -13.90 -5.20 1.31
N VAL A 115 -12.75 -4.89 1.93
CA VAL A 115 -12.30 -3.51 2.13
C VAL A 115 -12.05 -2.81 0.79
N ALA A 116 -11.45 -3.47 -0.19
CA ALA A 116 -11.22 -2.89 -1.51
C ALA A 116 -12.54 -2.51 -2.22
N ILE A 117 -13.57 -3.37 -2.12
CA ILE A 117 -14.91 -3.07 -2.65
C ILE A 117 -15.53 -1.89 -1.89
N ALA A 118 -15.42 -1.86 -0.56
CA ALA A 118 -15.94 -0.74 0.23
C ALA A 118 -15.24 0.58 -0.14
N LEU A 119 -13.91 0.57 -0.29
CA LEU A 119 -13.13 1.75 -0.70
C LEU A 119 -13.53 2.23 -2.10
N PHE A 120 -13.83 1.31 -3.02
CA PHE A 120 -14.32 1.67 -4.36
C PHE A 120 -15.61 2.51 -4.32
N PHE A 121 -16.49 2.27 -3.34
CA PHE A 121 -17.72 3.06 -3.19
C PHE A 121 -17.55 4.30 -2.31
N LEU A 122 -16.63 4.28 -1.35
CA LEU A 122 -16.52 5.31 -0.31
C LEU A 122 -15.56 6.46 -0.67
N LEU A 123 -14.50 6.19 -1.43
CA LEU A 123 -13.51 7.22 -1.77
C LEU A 123 -13.99 8.03 -2.99
N PRO A 124 -13.99 9.38 -2.93
CA PRO A 124 -14.13 10.22 -4.11
C PRO A 124 -12.77 10.66 -4.65
N ASP A 125 -12.66 10.73 -5.98
CA ASP A 125 -11.42 10.98 -6.73
C ASP A 125 -10.77 12.34 -6.44
N PHE A 126 -11.59 13.38 -6.39
CA PHE A 126 -11.16 14.72 -6.07
C PHE A 126 -11.98 15.29 -4.92
N PRO A 127 -11.43 16.24 -4.14
CA PRO A 127 -12.25 17.04 -3.23
C PRO A 127 -13.42 17.73 -3.96
N GLU A 128 -13.29 17.90 -5.29
CA GLU A 128 -14.28 18.43 -6.21
C GLU A 128 -15.39 17.46 -6.63
N GLU A 129 -15.24 16.16 -6.37
CA GLU A 129 -16.26 15.14 -6.67
C GLU A 129 -16.74 14.44 -5.39
N ALA A 130 -16.20 14.83 -4.24
CA ALA A 130 -16.62 14.35 -2.94
C ALA A 130 -18.09 14.66 -2.67
N LYS A 131 -18.94 13.63 -2.79
CA LYS A 131 -20.39 13.70 -2.51
C LYS A 131 -20.72 13.98 -1.04
N TRP A 132 -19.73 13.89 -0.16
CA TRP A 132 -19.87 14.09 1.28
C TRP A 132 -19.39 15.48 1.75
N LEU A 133 -18.77 16.29 0.88
CA LEU A 133 -18.41 17.68 1.20
C LEU A 133 -19.54 18.64 0.79
N THR A 134 -19.78 19.63 1.62
CA THR A 134 -20.61 20.78 1.23
C THR A 134 -19.86 21.67 0.23
N GLU A 135 -20.61 22.43 -0.59
CA GLU A 135 -20.03 23.30 -1.62
C GLU A 135 -19.09 24.37 -1.03
N GLU A 136 -19.36 24.82 0.19
CA GLU A 136 -18.50 25.75 0.94
C GLU A 136 -17.16 25.11 1.33
N GLU A 137 -17.17 23.87 1.83
CA GLU A 137 -15.95 23.13 2.18
C GLU A 137 -15.11 22.83 0.95
N ARG A 138 -15.75 22.50 -0.18
CA ARG A 138 -15.08 22.26 -1.46
C ARG A 138 -14.37 23.52 -1.95
N THR A 139 -15.02 24.66 -1.84
CA THR A 139 -14.45 25.96 -2.22
C THR A 139 -13.29 26.36 -1.31
N TYR A 140 -13.42 26.11 -0.01
CA TYR A 140 -12.34 26.29 0.96
C TYR A 140 -11.13 25.40 0.65
N MET A 141 -11.35 24.12 0.36
CA MET A 141 -10.29 23.17 -0.01
C MET A 141 -9.57 23.59 -1.30
N ARG A 142 -10.32 24.05 -2.33
CA ARG A 142 -9.73 24.61 -3.56
C ARG A 142 -8.85 25.83 -3.27
N ALA A 143 -9.37 26.82 -2.54
CA ALA A 143 -8.61 28.02 -2.20
C ALA A 143 -7.36 27.69 -1.37
N LYS A 144 -7.49 26.72 -0.46
CA LYS A 144 -6.40 26.21 0.38
C LYS A 144 -5.32 25.52 -0.45
N LEU A 145 -5.68 24.66 -1.41
CA LEU A 145 -4.73 23.99 -2.30
C LEU A 145 -4.09 24.96 -3.29
N ALA A 146 -4.86 25.86 -3.90
CA ALA A 146 -4.36 26.85 -4.86
C ALA A 146 -3.26 27.77 -4.26
N GLN A 147 -3.31 28.04 -2.95
CA GLN A 147 -2.26 28.77 -2.24
C GLN A 147 -0.94 27.98 -2.08
N ASP A 148 -0.98 26.65 -2.07
CA ASP A 148 0.20 25.78 -1.86
C ASP A 148 0.79 25.29 -3.19
N SER A 149 -0.03 25.17 -4.24
CA SER A 149 0.38 24.67 -5.56
C SER A 149 1.21 25.67 -6.39
N GLY A 150 1.17 26.97 -6.08
CA GLY A 150 1.74 28.01 -6.95
C GLY A 150 1.10 28.00 -8.36
N HIS A 151 1.68 28.72 -9.32
CA HIS A 151 1.20 28.84 -10.72
C HIS A 151 1.11 27.51 -11.51
N ALA A 152 1.37 26.36 -10.89
CA ALA A 152 1.07 25.04 -11.46
C ALA A 152 -0.44 24.78 -11.33
N GLY A 153 -1.19 25.47 -12.18
CA GLY A 153 -2.62 25.29 -12.34
C GLY A 153 -2.97 23.83 -12.65
N THR A 154 -4.17 23.49 -12.25
CA THR A 154 -4.90 22.21 -12.31
C THR A 154 -4.97 21.53 -13.70
N ASP A 155 -4.21 22.01 -14.69
CA ASP A 155 -4.20 21.61 -16.11
C ASP A 155 -2.78 21.62 -16.73
N ALA A 156 -1.72 21.36 -15.97
CA ALA A 156 -0.42 21.08 -16.57
C ALA A 156 -0.44 19.64 -17.13
N ASP A 157 -0.61 19.50 -18.44
CA ASP A 157 -0.31 18.25 -19.16
C ASP A 157 1.13 17.86 -18.82
N MET A 158 1.31 16.89 -17.91
CA MET A 158 2.63 16.38 -17.55
C MET A 158 3.25 15.75 -18.80
N GLY A 159 4.20 16.47 -19.39
CA GLY A 159 4.89 16.01 -20.57
C GLY A 159 5.94 14.98 -20.21
N TRP A 160 6.31 14.13 -21.18
CA TRP A 160 7.43 13.20 -21.03
C TRP A 160 8.76 13.92 -20.73
N ARG A 161 8.82 15.22 -21.04
CA ARG A 161 9.94 16.12 -20.71
C ARG A 161 10.01 16.45 -19.22
N ASP A 162 8.89 16.63 -18.54
CA ASP A 162 8.85 16.93 -17.09
C ASP A 162 9.31 15.70 -16.29
N VAL A 163 8.90 14.50 -16.74
CA VAL A 163 9.38 13.24 -16.16
C VAL A 163 10.90 13.11 -16.32
N LEU A 164 11.43 13.39 -17.51
CA LEU A 164 12.88 13.37 -17.77
C LEU A 164 13.64 14.42 -16.96
N GLU A 165 13.03 15.54 -16.61
CA GLU A 165 13.64 16.58 -15.77
C GLU A 165 13.73 16.14 -14.31
N VAL A 166 12.69 15.47 -13.80
CA VAL A 166 12.71 14.82 -12.48
C VAL A 166 13.85 13.79 -12.39
N PHE A 167 14.05 12.96 -13.42
CA PHE A 167 15.17 12.01 -13.48
C PHE A 167 16.56 12.67 -13.58
N LYS A 168 16.67 13.98 -13.78
CA LYS A 168 17.95 14.70 -13.73
C LYS A 168 18.25 15.28 -12.35
N ASP A 169 17.28 15.32 -11.45
CA ASP A 169 17.50 15.81 -10.09
C ASP A 169 18.26 14.77 -9.27
N TYR A 170 19.52 15.08 -8.98
CA TYR A 170 20.41 14.23 -8.18
C TYR A 170 19.84 13.92 -6.78
N LYS A 171 18.97 14.80 -6.25
CA LYS A 171 18.36 14.62 -4.92
C LYS A 171 17.50 13.36 -4.85
N ILE A 172 16.88 12.96 -5.97
CA ILE A 172 16.05 11.75 -6.04
C ILE A 172 16.92 10.51 -5.91
N PHE A 173 18.08 10.47 -6.57
CA PHE A 173 19.00 9.35 -6.47
C PHE A 173 19.66 9.26 -5.09
N ILE A 174 20.06 10.40 -4.52
CA ILE A 174 20.62 10.42 -3.15
C ILE A 174 19.55 9.98 -2.15
N GLY A 175 18.33 10.52 -2.24
CA GLY A 175 17.21 10.11 -1.39
C GLY A 175 16.88 8.62 -1.53
N GLY A 176 16.88 8.11 -2.77
CA GLY A 176 16.70 6.69 -3.06
C GLY A 176 17.81 5.81 -2.46
N LEU A 177 19.06 6.24 -2.52
CA LEU A 177 20.19 5.52 -1.93
C LEU A 177 20.12 5.51 -0.40
N MET A 178 19.75 6.63 0.22
CA MET A 178 19.51 6.72 1.66
C MET A 178 18.38 5.76 2.09
N TYR A 179 17.27 5.76 1.35
CA TYR A 179 16.15 4.87 1.60
C TYR A 179 16.52 3.39 1.39
N PHE A 180 17.33 3.09 0.38
CA PHE A 180 17.86 1.75 0.12
C PHE A 180 18.69 1.23 1.30
N GLY A 181 19.60 2.04 1.85
CA GLY A 181 20.40 1.67 3.02
C GLY A 181 19.53 1.35 4.25
N GLN A 182 18.45 2.10 4.44
CA GLN A 182 17.49 1.87 5.51
C GLN A 182 16.70 0.57 5.30
N ILE A 183 16.15 0.35 4.10
CA ILE A 183 15.35 -0.82 3.75
C ILE A 183 16.16 -2.11 3.86
N VAL A 184 17.37 -2.14 3.29
CA VAL A 184 18.21 -3.35 3.26
C VAL A 184 18.50 -3.83 4.67
N THR A 185 18.83 -2.90 5.57
CA THR A 185 19.09 -3.21 6.98
C THR A 185 17.83 -3.73 7.69
N ALA A 186 16.68 -3.07 7.48
CA ALA A 186 15.43 -3.43 8.11
C ALA A 186 14.92 -4.83 7.69
N TYR A 187 14.91 -5.12 6.38
CA TYR A 187 14.50 -6.44 5.88
C TYR A 187 15.53 -7.53 6.22
N GLY A 188 16.82 -7.20 6.18
CA GLY A 188 17.87 -8.13 6.60
C GLY A 188 17.63 -8.62 8.02
N TYR A 189 17.37 -7.70 8.96
CA TYR A 189 17.00 -8.08 10.33
C TYR A 189 15.72 -8.94 10.36
N ALA A 190 14.65 -8.53 9.69
CA ALA A 190 13.37 -9.23 9.73
C ALA A 190 13.45 -10.69 9.21
N TYR A 191 14.21 -10.95 8.14
CA TYR A 191 14.37 -12.30 7.58
C TYR A 191 15.30 -13.19 8.40
N PHE A 192 16.39 -12.63 8.95
CA PHE A 192 17.37 -13.41 9.70
C PHE A 192 17.07 -13.52 11.19
N ALA A 193 16.23 -12.66 11.77
CA ALA A 193 15.81 -12.71 13.16
C ALA A 193 15.37 -14.11 13.64
N PRO A 194 14.46 -14.84 12.96
CA PRO A 194 14.06 -16.18 13.41
C PRO A 194 15.22 -17.18 13.37
N THR A 195 16.08 -17.12 12.35
CA THR A 195 17.26 -17.99 12.20
C THR A 195 18.27 -17.73 13.32
N ILE A 196 18.50 -16.46 13.66
CA ILE A 196 19.37 -16.05 14.76
C ILE A 196 18.82 -16.59 16.08
N ILE A 197 17.52 -16.40 16.36
CA ILE A 197 16.90 -16.89 17.59
C ILE A 197 16.98 -18.43 17.70
N GLN A 198 16.81 -19.16 16.59
CA GLN A 198 17.00 -20.61 16.58
C GLN A 198 18.45 -21.02 16.91
N SER A 199 19.45 -20.26 16.45
CA SER A 199 20.86 -20.54 16.74
C SER A 199 21.21 -20.43 18.24
N TYR A 200 20.43 -19.66 19.01
CA TYR A 200 20.60 -19.53 20.47
C TYR A 200 19.97 -20.68 21.28
N GLY A 201 19.37 -21.69 20.64
CA GLY A 201 18.85 -22.88 21.32
C GLY A 201 17.47 -22.72 21.99
N TYR A 202 16.78 -21.60 21.77
CA TYR A 202 15.43 -21.34 22.27
C TYR A 202 14.30 -21.92 21.39
N GLY A 203 14.63 -22.75 20.39
CA GLY A 203 13.69 -23.32 19.42
C GLY A 203 13.06 -24.66 19.82
N ARG A 204 12.47 -24.75 21.01
CA ARG A 204 11.53 -25.82 21.39
C ARG A 204 10.17 -25.24 21.71
#